data_AF-A0A3L7ZL95-F1
#
_entry.id   AF-A0A3L7ZL95-F1
#
_cell.length_a   1.000
_cell.length_b   1.000
_cell.length_c   1.000
_cell.angle_alpha   90.00
_cell.angle_beta   90.00
_cell.angle_gamma   90.00
#
_symmetry.space_group_name_H-M   'P 1'
#
loop_
_entity.id
_entity.type
_entity.pdbx_description
1 polymer ?
#
loop_
_entity_poly.entity_id
_entity_poly.type
_entity_poly.pdbx_seq_one_letter_code
_entity_poly.pdbx_strand_id
1 'polypeptide(L)' 'MVNFINKGDIFNLNGVHSYAHGCNCVGAMRKDIALQFRERYPKMYAEYKKLCQQGKFNPGDVFDYDYG' A
#
# COMPACT_ATOMS: atom_id res chain seq x y z
N MET A 1 20.47 0.96 8.33
CA MET A 1 20.30 2.19 9.15
C MET A 1 18.83 2.59 9.06
N VAL A 2 18.22 3.01 10.17
CA VAL A 2 16.82 3.46 10.18
C VAL A 2 16.81 4.95 10.50
N ASN A 3 16.15 5.74 9.65
CA ASN A 3 16.04 7.19 9.81
C ASN A 3 14.57 7.54 10.09
N PHE A 4 14.31 8.23 11.20
CA PHE A 4 12.98 8.71 11.54
C PHE A 4 12.81 10.16 11.05
N ILE A 5 11.79 10.38 10.22
CA ILE A 5 11.41 11.71 9.72
C ILE A 5 10.16 12.14 10.47
N ASN A 6 10.24 13.21 11.26
CA ASN A 6 9.15 13.62 12.16
C ASN A 6 7.91 14.19 11.45
N LYS A 7 8.06 14.69 10.21
CA LYS A 7 6.97 15.25 9.42
C LYS A 7 7.32 15.27 7.93
N GLY A 8 6.35 15.00 7.07
CA GLY A 8 6.48 15.10 5.62
C GLY A 8 5.36 14.35 4.90
N ASP A 9 5.46 14.29 3.58
CA ASP A 9 4.69 13.39 2.73
C ASP A 9 5.66 12.33 2.19
N ILE A 10 5.35 11.05 2.42
CA ILE A 10 6.21 9.95 2.01
C ILE A 10 6.38 9.91 0.49
N PHE A 11 5.40 10.37 -0.28
CA PHE A 11 5.43 10.35 -1.74
C PHE A 11 6.37 11.41 -2.35
N ASN A 12 6.89 12.33 -1.52
CA ASN A 12 7.83 13.38 -1.93
C ASN A 12 9.27 13.08 -1.49
N LEU A 13 9.55 11.88 -0.95
CA LEU A 13 10.89 11.51 -0.49
C LEU A 13 11.80 11.15 -1.67
N ASN A 14 12.97 11.79 -1.73
CA ASN A 14 14.00 11.47 -2.73
C ASN A 14 14.72 10.16 -2.39
N GLY A 15 15.05 9.37 -3.42
CA GLY A 15 15.80 8.12 -3.27
C GLY A 15 14.99 6.96 -2.66
N VAL A 16 13.66 7.06 -2.63
CA VAL A 16 12.76 5.97 -2.24
C VAL A 16 12.27 5.27 -3.51
N HIS A 17 12.47 3.95 -3.56
CA HIS A 17 12.05 3.10 -4.69
C HIS A 17 10.82 2.24 -4.36
N SER A 18 10.49 2.09 -3.08
CA SER A 18 9.39 1.24 -2.64
C SER A 18 8.73 1.86 -1.42
N TYR A 19 7.42 1.73 -1.36
CA TYR A 19 6.63 2.14 -0.21
C TYR A 19 5.96 0.94 0.42
N ALA A 20 5.76 0.99 1.74
CA ALA A 20 4.98 0.02 2.48
C ALA A 20 3.88 0.74 3.25
N HIS A 21 2.67 0.19 3.26
CA HIS A 21 1.60 0.66 4.13
C HIS A 21 0.83 -0.53 4.71
N GLY A 22 0.30 -0.36 5.91
CA GLY A 22 -0.59 -1.36 6.52
C GLY A 22 -1.90 -1.47 5.73
N CYS A 23 -2.42 -2.68 5.60
CA CYS A 23 -3.70 -2.98 4.94
C CYS A 23 -4.55 -3.92 5.81
N ASN A 24 -5.77 -4.22 5.33
CA ASN A 24 -6.63 -5.27 5.90
C ASN A 24 -6.74 -6.44 4.90
N CYS A 25 -7.44 -7.51 5.28
CA CYS A 25 -7.67 -8.66 4.40
C CYS A 25 -9.10 -8.68 3.82
N VAL A 26 -9.83 -7.56 3.89
CA VAL A 26 -11.21 -7.44 3.37
C VAL A 26 -11.29 -6.55 2.12
N GLY A 27 -10.15 -6.12 1.57
CA GLY A 27 -10.08 -5.37 0.30
C GLY A 27 -10.49 -3.89 0.40
N ALA A 28 -10.41 -3.30 1.59
CA ALA A 28 -10.83 -1.91 1.83
C ALA A 28 -9.65 -0.94 1.96
N MET A 29 -9.60 0.07 1.09
CA MET A 29 -8.69 1.21 1.20
C MET A 29 -9.52 2.51 1.09
N ARG A 30 -10.00 3.02 2.23
CA ARG A 30 -11.04 4.07 2.24
C ARG A 30 -10.66 5.37 2.96
N LYS A 31 -9.56 5.39 3.70
CA LYS A 31 -9.14 6.56 4.49
C LYS A 31 -7.63 6.62 4.65
N ASP A 32 -7.16 7.79 5.11
CA ASP A 32 -5.77 8.06 5.47
C ASP A 32 -4.80 7.66 4.36
N ILE A 33 -3.67 7.05 4.70
CA ILE A 33 -2.66 6.64 3.73
C ILE A 33 -3.21 5.64 2.70
N ALA A 34 -4.11 4.73 3.10
CA ALA A 34 -4.68 3.73 2.20
C ALA A 34 -5.50 4.36 1.07
N LEU A 35 -6.24 5.45 1.35
CA LEU A 35 -6.96 6.19 0.32
C LEU A 35 -6.00 6.78 -0.72
N GLN A 36 -4.88 7.35 -0.26
CA GLN A 36 -3.87 7.93 -1.16
C GLN A 36 -3.22 6.87 -2.06
N PHE A 37 -2.92 5.68 -1.53
CA PHE A 37 -2.43 4.55 -2.33
C PHE A 37 -3.46 4.09 -3.37
N ARG A 38 -4.74 4.00 -2.99
CA ARG A 38 -5.81 3.64 -3.93
C ARG A 38 -5.93 4.64 -5.09
N GLU A 39 -5.85 5.93 -4.79
CA GLU A 39 -5.98 6.99 -5.79
C GLU A 39 -4.76 7.07 -6.72
N ARG A 40 -3.54 6.91 -6.16
CA ARG A 40 -2.30 6.94 -6.94
C ARG A 40 -2.06 5.66 -7.74
N TYR A 41 -2.42 4.50 -7.20
CA TYR A 41 -2.17 3.18 -7.78
C TYR A 41 -3.47 2.36 -7.92
N PRO A 42 -4.42 2.77 -8.78
CA PRO A 42 -5.73 2.13 -8.88
C PRO A 42 -5.67 0.68 -9.39
N LYS A 43 -4.67 0.33 -10.22
CA LYS A 43 -4.46 -1.04 -10.70
C LYS A 43 -3.99 -1.97 -9.57
N MET A 44 -3.01 -1.52 -8.78
CA MET A 44 -2.58 -2.20 -7.55
C MET A 44 -3.76 -2.47 -6.63
N TYR A 45 -4.60 -1.45 -6.39
CA TYR A 45 -5.78 -1.62 -5.55
C TYR A 45 -6.76 -2.67 -6.09
N ALA A 46 -7.00 -2.71 -7.40
CA ALA A 46 -7.88 -3.70 -8.02
C ALA A 46 -7.37 -5.14 -7.82
N GLU A 47 -6.07 -5.36 -7.96
CA GLU A 47 -5.44 -6.66 -7.75
C GLU A 47 -5.47 -7.08 -6.28
N TYR A 48 -5.04 -6.19 -5.38
CA TYR A 48 -5.15 -6.38 -3.93
C TYR A 48 -6.58 -6.74 -3.50
N LYS A 49 -7.58 -6.00 -4.01
CA LYS A 49 -8.99 -6.24 -3.69
C LYS A 49 -9.44 -7.62 -4.18
N LYS A 50 -9.02 -8.03 -5.37
CA LYS A 50 -9.30 -9.36 -5.92
C LYS A 50 -8.68 -10.47 -5.07
N LEU A 51 -7.45 -10.30 -4.61
CA LEU A 51 -6.80 -11.26 -3.70
C LEU A 51 -7.57 -11.42 -2.40
N CYS A 52 -7.98 -10.31 -1.77
CA CYS A 52 -8.79 -10.32 -0.56
C CYS A 52 -10.14 -11.02 -0.78
N GLN A 53 -10.85 -10.69 -1.86
CA GLN A 53 -12.15 -11.29 -2.18
C GLN A 53 -12.06 -12.81 -2.44
N GLN A 54 -10.91 -13.29 -2.89
CA GLN A 54 -10.66 -14.70 -3.12
C GLN A 54 -10.16 -15.45 -1.87
N GLY A 55 -9.98 -14.76 -0.73
CA GLY A 55 -9.39 -15.36 0.48
C GLY A 55 -7.91 -15.72 0.33
N LYS A 56 -7.23 -15.16 -0.67
CA LYS A 56 -5.82 -15.45 -1.00
C LYS A 56 -4.84 -14.49 -0.34
N PHE A 57 -5.34 -13.58 0.49
CA PHE A 57 -4.54 -12.61 1.22
C PHE A 57 -4.99 -12.59 2.67
N ASN A 58 -4.08 -12.93 3.58
CA ASN A 58 -4.33 -13.24 4.98
C ASN A 58 -3.37 -12.46 5.90
N PRO A 59 -3.65 -12.36 7.22
CA PRO A 59 -2.73 -11.75 8.16
C PRO A 59 -1.34 -12.39 8.10
N GLY A 60 -0.31 -11.57 7.90
CA GLY A 60 1.09 -12.02 7.73
C GLY A 60 1.55 -12.05 6.27
N ASP A 61 0.63 -12.05 5.31
CA ASP A 61 0.97 -11.96 3.90
C ASP A 61 1.45 -10.56 3.52
N VAL A 62 2.31 -10.50 2.51
CA VAL A 62 2.74 -9.26 1.86
C VAL A 62 2.33 -9.34 0.40
N PHE A 63 1.68 -8.29 -0.09
CA PHE A 63 1.39 -8.10 -1.50
C PHE A 63 2.35 -7.04 -2.04
N ASP A 64 3.40 -7.48 -2.73
CA ASP A 64 4.26 -6.61 -3.51
C ASP A 64 3.62 -6.28 -4.86
N TYR A 65 3.88 -5.07 -5.35
CA TYR A 65 3.35 -4.60 -6.62
C TYR A 65 4.37 -3.68 -7.28
N ASP A 66 4.77 -4.02 -8.51
CA ASP A 66 5.59 -3.17 -9.36
C ASP A 66 4.70 -2.09 -10.00
N TYR A 67 4.91 -0.85 -9.58
CA TYR A 67 4.15 0.30 -10.05
C TYR A 67 4.84 1.08 -11.19
N GLY A 68 5.99 0.59 -11.67
CA GLY A 68 6.81 1.24 -12.70
C GLY A 68 7.99 2.02 -12.14
#